data_AF-A0A434W5T5-F1
#
_entry.id   AF-A0A434W5T5-F1
#
_cell.length_a   1.000
_cell.length_b   1.000
_cell.length_c   1.000
_cell.angle_alpha   90.00
_cell.angle_beta   90.00
_cell.angle_gamma   90.00
#
_symmetry.space_group_name_H-M   'P 1'
#
loop_
_entity.id
_entity.type
_entity.pdbx_description
1 polymer ?
#
loop_
_entity_poly.entity_id
_entity_poly.type
_entity_poly.pdbx_seq_one_letter_code
_entity_poly.pdbx_strand_id
1 'polypeptide(L)' 'IQPDGGGPDVFVHISAVERAGLSTLADGQKVNYEIEQDRRTGKSSAGNLSKAS' A
#
# COMPACT_ATOMS: atom_id res chain seq x y z
N ILE A 1 -1.86 2.09 -5.72
CA ILE A 1 -0.70 2.93 -5.31
C ILE A 1 0.46 2.60 -6.23
N GLN A 2 1.26 3.60 -6.61
CA GLN A 2 2.35 3.39 -7.56
C GLN A 2 3.71 3.38 -6.83
N PRO A 3 4.59 2.41 -7.08
CA PRO A 3 5.95 2.43 -6.56
C PRO A 3 6.80 3.52 -7.21
N ASP A 4 7.64 4.19 -6.41
CA ASP A 4 8.56 5.24 -6.90
C ASP A 4 9.54 4.73 -7.96
N GLY A 5 9.84 3.43 -7.95
CA GLY A 5 10.70 2.76 -8.94
C GLY A 5 10.06 2.53 -10.31
N GLY A 6 8.84 3.02 -10.56
CA GLY A 6 8.16 2.89 -11.87
C GLY A 6 7.60 1.49 -12.14
N GLY A 7 6.97 0.88 -11.12
CA GLY A 7 6.33 -0.44 -11.22
C GLY A 7 4.84 -0.39 -11.54
N PRO A 8 4.20 -1.56 -11.77
CA PRO A 8 2.75 -1.65 -11.90
C PRO A 8 2.05 -1.23 -10.61
N ASP A 9 0.81 -0.77 -10.74
CA ASP A 9 -0.01 -0.43 -9.59
C ASP A 9 -0.15 -1.59 -8.62
N VAL A 10 0.12 -1.31 -7.35
CA VAL A 10 -0.03 -2.26 -6.26
C VAL A 10 -1.38 -2.01 -5.58
N PHE A 11 -2.09 -3.11 -5.33
CA PHE A 11 -3.36 -3.06 -4.60
C PHE A 11 -3.09 -2.83 -3.12
N VAL A 12 -3.89 -1.96 -2.52
CA VAL A 12 -3.91 -1.74 -1.07
C VAL A 12 -5.27 -2.15 -0.53
N HIS A 13 -5.28 -2.91 0.56
CA HIS A 13 -6.52 -3.22 1.26
C HIS A 13 -6.89 -2.07 2.19
N ILE A 14 -8.18 -1.72 2.26
CA ILE A 14 -8.67 -0.67 3.18
C ILE A 14 -8.28 -0.95 4.64
N SER A 15 -8.24 -2.22 5.04
CA SER A 15 -7.80 -2.63 6.37
C SER A 15 -6.35 -2.25 6.67
N ALA A 16 -5.47 -2.21 5.67
CA ALA A 16 -4.09 -1.78 5.85
C ALA A 16 -4.00 -0.25 6.00
N VAL A 17 -4.86 0.49 5.30
CA VAL A 17 -5.01 1.95 5.44
C VAL A 17 -5.51 2.31 6.85
N GLU A 18 -6.56 1.64 7.31
CA GLU A 18 -7.13 1.84 8.65
C GLU A 18 -6.11 1.52 9.76
N ARG A 19 -5.34 0.43 9.61
CA ARG A 19 -4.25 0.07 10.54
C ARG A 19 -3.14 1.11 10.59
N ALA A 20 -2.90 1.83 9.50
CA ALA A 20 -1.96 2.95 9.45
C ALA A 20 -2.49 4.21 10.17
N GLY A 21 -3.69 4.17 10.75
CA GLY A 21 -4.37 5.34 11.31
C GLY A 21 -4.83 6.32 10.23
N LEU A 22 -5.02 5.83 9.01
CA LEU A 22 -5.53 6.59 7.88
C LEU A 22 -6.97 6.17 7.61
N SER A 23 -7.88 7.14 7.45
CA SER A 23 -9.25 6.84 7.04
C SER A 23 -9.36 6.68 5.52
N THR A 24 -8.52 7.42 4.78
CA THR A 24 -8.46 7.40 3.32
C THR A 24 -7.02 7.66 2.88
N LEU A 25 -6.73 7.35 1.61
CA LEU A 25 -5.54 7.80 0.92
C LEU A 25 -5.95 8.90 -0.05
N ALA A 26 -5.41 10.10 0.12
CA ALA A 26 -5.58 11.16 -0.86
C ALA A 26 -4.72 10.89 -2.09
N ASP A 27 -5.14 11.41 -3.24
CA ASP A 27 -4.36 11.29 -4.46
C ASP A 27 -3.00 12.01 -4.32
N GLY A 28 -1.93 11.39 -4.79
CA GLY A 28 -0.55 11.87 -4.58
C GLY A 28 -0.02 11.80 -3.14
N GLN A 29 -0.78 11.25 -2.19
CA GLN A 29 -0.33 11.09 -0.81
C GLN A 29 0.81 10.07 -0.73
N LYS A 30 1.97 10.51 -0.23
CA LYS A 30 3.09 9.61 0.03
C LYS A 30 2.85 8.80 1.30
N VAL A 31 3.05 7.50 1.18
CA VAL A 31 2.96 6.54 2.28
C VAL A 31 4.09 5.54 2.18
N ASN A 32 4.60 5.11 3.32
CA ASN A 32 5.49 3.97 3.39
C ASN A 32 4.64 2.71 3.44
N TYR A 33 5.07 1.69 2.72
CA TYR A 33 4.39 0.39 2.68
C TYR A 33 5.41 -0.70 2.38
N GLU A 34 5.05 -1.93 2.71
CA GLU A 34 5.81 -3.12 2.35
C GLU A 34 5.05 -3.92 1.29
N ILE A 35 5.76 -4.43 0.29
CA ILE A 35 5.17 -5.33 -0.69
C ILE A 35 5.02 -6.71 -0.03
N GLU A 36 3.79 -7.11 0.23
CA GLU A 36 3.45 -8.47 0.63
C GLU A 36 2.95 -9.23 -0.58
N GLN A 37 3.55 -10.38 -0.86
CA GLN A 37 3.07 -11.28 -1.89
C GLN A 37 2.10 -12.29 -1.28
N ASP A 38 0.84 -12.24 -1.72
CA ASP A 38 -0.17 -13.21 -1.32
C ASP A 38 0.20 -14.57 -1.94
N ARG A 39 0.62 -15.52 -1.10
CA ARG A 39 1.00 -16.87 -1.51
C ARG A 39 -0.16 -17.65 -2.13
N ARG A 40 -1.41 -17.27 -1.87
CA ARG A 40 -2.61 -17.95 -2.37
C ARG A 40 -3.00 -17.49 -3.76
N THR A 41 -2.82 -16.20 -4.06
CA THR A 41 -3.20 -15.61 -5.36
C THR A 41 -2.00 -15.26 -6.24
N GLY A 42 -0.78 -15.29 -5.70
CA GLY A 42 0.45 -14.86 -6.36
C GLY A 42 0.58 -13.34 -6.55
N LYS A 43 -0.43 -12.57 -6.09
CA LYS A 43 -0.49 -11.12 -6.29
C LYS A 43 0.31 -10.38 -5.23
N SER A 44 0.95 -9.30 -5.65
CA SER A 44 1.60 -8.34 -4.75
C SER A 44 0.58 -7.31 -4.26
N SER A 45 0.55 -7.09 -2.96
CA SER A 45 -0.28 -6.08 -2.29
C SER A 45 0.57 -5.27 -1.32
N ALA A 46 0.13 -4.05 -1.04
CA ALA A 46 0.77 -3.18 -0.07
C ALA A 46 0.25 -3.49 1.34
N GLY A 47 1.15 -4.02 2.17
CA GLY A 47 0.96 -4.26 3.61
C GLY A 47 1.69 -3.21 4.45
N ASN A 48 1.46 -3.26 5.76
CA ASN A 48 2.14 -2.45 6.78
C ASN A 48 2.26 -0.96 6.41
N LEU A 49 1.12 -0.33 6.05
CA LEU A 49 1.14 1.08 5.68
C LEU A 49 1.49 1.97 6.88
N SER A 50 2.23 3.02 6.60
CA SER A 50 2.55 4.10 7.54
C SER A 50 2.61 5.44 6.80
N LYS A 51 2.34 6.54 7.51
CA LYS A 51 2.51 7.88 6.93
C LYS A 51 3.98 8.09 6.60
N ALA A 52 4.28 8.43 5.34
CA ALA A 52 5.60 8.94 5.01
C ALA A 52 5.76 10.28 5.74
N SER A 53 6.87 10.43 6.47
CA SER A 53 7.19 11.65 7.24
C SER A 53 8.05 12.59 6.41
#